data_AF-A0A1G1W636-F1
#
_entry.id   AF-A0A1G1W636-F1
#
_cell.length_a   1.000
_cell.length_b   1.000
_cell.length_c   1.000
_cell.angle_alpha   90.00
_cell.angle_beta   90.00
_cell.angle_gamma   90.00
#
_symmetry.space_group_name_H-M   'P 1'
#
loop_
_entity.id
_entity.type
_entity.pdbx_description
1 polymer ?
#
loop_
_entity_poly.entity_id
_entity_poly.type
_entity_poly.pdbx_seq_one_letter_code
_entity_poly.pdbx_strand_id
1 'polypeptide(L)'
;MGIQTLRDVPTGVRTILEKVWPGNFQSYTIVPGNDTEKVRCIVWDLTDLQRKLVRNWEIIGEDQDPPENRWYEEKKVTVVLLNGSEIEAVTEGLREGQSFDRIVDGERYMTFLNDPALFKKIATEAREDYLRQLAESQGLPTS
;
A
#
# COMPACT_ATOMS: atom_id res chain seq x y z
N MET A 1 -8.88 -0.41 -11.97
CA MET A 1 -7.74 -0.68 -11.08
C MET A 1 -6.50 -0.92 -11.94
N GLY A 2 -5.31 -0.51 -11.50
CA GLY A 2 -4.06 -0.66 -12.25
C GLY A 2 -3.08 -1.63 -11.59
N ILE A 3 -2.10 -2.10 -12.35
CA ILE A 3 -0.91 -2.80 -11.87
C ILE A 3 0.29 -1.88 -12.03
N GLN A 4 1.11 -1.75 -10.99
CA GLN A 4 2.46 -1.19 -11.08
C GLN A 4 3.49 -2.30 -11.06
N THR A 5 4.58 -2.09 -11.80
CA THR A 5 5.81 -2.88 -11.73
C THR A 5 6.94 -2.03 -11.17
N LEU A 6 8.11 -2.60 -10.87
CA LEU A 6 9.26 -1.83 -10.33
C LEU A 6 9.56 -0.55 -11.11
N ARG A 7 9.44 -0.56 -12.45
CA ARG A 7 9.70 0.60 -13.30
C ARG A 7 8.73 1.77 -13.09
N ASP A 8 7.54 1.49 -12.58
CA ASP A 8 6.47 2.47 -12.35
C ASP A 8 6.55 3.10 -10.96
N VAL A 9 7.30 2.46 -10.05
CA VAL A 9 7.48 2.89 -8.67
C VAL A 9 8.55 3.98 -8.59
N PRO A 10 8.37 5.03 -7.74
CA PRO A 10 9.39 6.06 -7.53
C PRO A 10 10.76 5.49 -7.11
N THR A 11 11.84 6.14 -7.53
CA THR A 11 13.21 5.61 -7.42
C THR A 11 13.63 5.23 -6.00
N GLY A 12 13.29 6.05 -5.00
CA GLY A 12 13.66 5.75 -3.62
C GLY A 12 12.96 4.49 -3.08
N VAL A 13 11.68 4.34 -3.39
CA VAL A 13 10.90 3.14 -3.03
C VAL A 13 11.39 1.92 -3.81
N ARG A 14 11.67 2.08 -5.10
CA ARG A 14 12.23 1.02 -5.94
C ARG A 14 13.49 0.42 -5.34
N THR A 15 14.37 1.25 -4.80
CA THR A 15 15.62 0.79 -4.16
C THR A 15 15.35 -0.11 -2.94
N ILE A 16 14.26 0.14 -2.21
CA ILE A 16 13.82 -0.71 -1.09
C ILE A 16 13.24 -2.02 -1.63
N LEU A 17 12.34 -1.92 -2.61
CA LEU A 17 11.66 -3.08 -3.20
C LEU A 17 12.64 -4.04 -3.90
N GLU A 18 13.65 -3.54 -4.61
CA GLU A 18 14.63 -4.36 -5.35
C GLU A 18 15.46 -5.28 -4.44
N LYS A 19 15.68 -4.89 -3.18
CA LYS A 19 16.37 -5.74 -2.20
C LYS A 19 15.58 -7.00 -1.85
N VAL A 20 14.27 -6.93 -2.01
CA VAL A 20 13.32 -7.89 -1.45
C VAL A 20 12.56 -8.65 -2.55
N TRP A 21 12.27 -7.98 -3.67
CA TRP A 21 11.58 -8.50 -4.84
C TRP A 21 12.36 -8.19 -6.14
N PRO A 22 13.51 -8.84 -6.38
CA PRO A 22 14.33 -8.55 -7.56
C PRO A 22 13.59 -8.92 -8.86
N GLY A 23 13.29 -7.90 -9.67
CA GLY A 23 12.80 -8.03 -11.05
C GLY A 23 11.33 -8.41 -11.25
N ASN A 24 10.62 -8.86 -10.20
CA ASN A 24 9.26 -9.41 -10.34
C ASN A 24 8.19 -8.72 -9.49
N PHE A 25 8.51 -7.61 -8.83
CA PHE A 25 7.52 -6.92 -8.00
C PHE A 25 6.35 -6.41 -8.83
N GLN A 26 5.14 -6.70 -8.33
CA GLN A 26 3.90 -6.12 -8.81
C GLN A 26 3.03 -5.64 -7.64
N SER A 27 2.37 -4.50 -7.80
CA SER A 27 1.37 -4.00 -6.85
C SER A 27 0.09 -3.61 -7.57
N TYR A 28 -1.05 -3.79 -6.93
CA TYR A 28 -2.27 -3.12 -7.36
C TYR A 28 -2.22 -1.65 -6.96
N THR A 29 -2.91 -0.82 -7.73
CA THR A 29 -3.15 0.57 -7.37
C THR A 29 -4.51 1.04 -7.89
N ILE A 30 -5.10 2.00 -7.19
CA ILE A 30 -6.31 2.66 -7.64
C ILE A 30 -5.91 3.77 -8.60
N VAL A 31 -6.44 3.70 -9.82
CA VAL A 31 -6.25 4.69 -10.87
C VAL A 31 -7.58 5.39 -11.14
N PRO A 32 -7.58 6.66 -11.60
CA PRO A 32 -8.80 7.32 -12.02
C PRO A 32 -9.52 6.50 -13.08
N GLY A 33 -10.81 6.28 -12.86
CA GLY A 33 -11.71 5.59 -13.76
C GLY A 33 -12.96 6.43 -14.03
N ASN A 34 -13.89 5.89 -14.80
CA ASN A 34 -15.23 6.47 -14.94
C ASN A 34 -16.19 5.98 -13.83
N ASP A 35 -17.36 6.61 -13.74
CA ASP A 35 -18.36 6.34 -12.67
C ASP A 35 -18.93 4.91 -12.67
N THR A 36 -18.67 4.12 -13.72
CA THR A 36 -19.12 2.72 -13.80
C THR A 36 -18.07 1.73 -13.35
N GLU A 37 -16.82 2.16 -13.20
CA GLU A 37 -15.72 1.30 -12.76
C GLU A 37 -15.71 1.17 -11.23
N LYS A 38 -15.70 -0.07 -10.76
CA LYS A 38 -15.74 -0.40 -9.33
C LYS A 38 -14.53 -1.23 -8.92
N VAL A 39 -14.16 -1.08 -7.65
CA VAL A 39 -13.13 -1.90 -7.01
C VAL A 39 -13.75 -2.58 -5.80
N ARG A 40 -13.70 -3.92 -5.77
CA ARG A 40 -14.07 -4.69 -4.59
C ARG A 40 -13.03 -4.41 -3.51
N CYS A 41 -13.46 -4.17 -2.28
CA CYS A 41 -12.55 -3.84 -1.19
C CYS A 41 -13.01 -4.44 0.14
N ILE A 42 -12.13 -4.35 1.13
CA ILE A 42 -12.45 -4.58 2.54
C ILE A 42 -12.31 -3.24 3.24
N VAL A 43 -13.35 -2.85 3.97
CA VAL A 43 -13.32 -1.65 4.80
C VAL A 43 -12.79 -2.03 6.19
N TRP A 44 -11.80 -1.29 6.66
CA TRP A 44 -11.23 -1.43 7.99
C TRP A 44 -11.56 -0.20 8.83
N ASP A 45 -12.07 -0.42 10.05
CA ASP A 45 -12.20 0.63 11.04
C ASP A 45 -10.89 0.73 11.83
N LEU A 46 -10.21 1.88 11.73
CA LEU A 46 -8.88 2.11 12.27
C LEU A 46 -8.89 3.31 13.19
N THR A 47 -8.21 3.19 14.33
CA THR A 47 -7.86 4.35 15.17
C THR A 47 -6.86 5.25 14.46
N ASP A 48 -6.76 6.52 14.87
CA ASP A 48 -5.79 7.49 14.31
C ASP A 48 -4.34 6.96 14.32
N LEU A 49 -3.96 6.28 15.40
CA LEU A 49 -2.64 5.67 15.51
C LEU A 49 -2.43 4.57 14.47
N GLN A 50 -3.41 3.68 14.30
CA GLN A 50 -3.36 2.63 13.27
C GLN A 50 -3.33 3.23 11.88
N ARG A 51 -4.12 4.27 11.60
CA ARG A 51 -4.10 4.98 10.33
C ARG A 51 -2.73 5.61 10.05
N LYS A 52 -2.10 6.23 11.05
CA LYS A 52 -0.75 6.79 10.93
C LYS A 52 0.29 5.71 10.62
N LEU A 53 0.17 4.52 11.22
CA LEU A 53 1.05 3.39 10.90
C LEU A 53 0.89 2.92 9.45
N VAL A 54 -0.35 2.79 8.96
CA VAL A 54 -0.60 2.47 7.55
C VAL A 54 0.00 3.53 6.63
N ARG A 55 -0.14 4.82 6.98
CA ARG A 55 0.48 5.93 6.24
C ARG A 55 1.99 5.80 6.08
N ASN A 56 2.67 5.39 7.14
CA ASN A 56 4.10 5.17 7.11
C ASN A 56 4.48 3.92 6.30
N TRP A 57 3.72 2.83 6.42
CA TRP A 57 3.98 1.58 5.71
C TRP A 57 3.81 1.70 4.20
N GLU A 58 2.75 2.37 3.76
CA GLU A 58 2.44 2.58 2.34
C GLU A 58 3.19 3.80 1.75
N ILE A 59 4.06 4.45 2.55
CA ILE A 59 4.88 5.60 2.12
C ILE A 59 3.98 6.71 1.55
N ILE A 60 2.89 7.01 2.27
CA ILE A 60 1.84 7.95 1.89
C ILE A 60 2.17 9.35 2.41
N GLY A 61 1.94 10.36 1.57
CA GLY A 61 1.74 11.73 2.02
C GLY A 61 3.03 12.55 2.23
N GLU A 62 2.84 13.78 2.74
CA GLU A 62 3.88 14.82 2.71
C GLU A 62 5.05 14.59 3.66
N ASP A 63 4.86 13.75 4.66
CA ASP A 63 5.82 13.47 5.73
C ASP A 63 7.04 12.65 5.24
N GLN A 64 7.02 12.18 3.99
CA GLN A 64 8.15 11.52 3.37
C GLN A 64 9.07 12.55 2.73
N ASP A 65 10.28 12.66 3.31
CA ASP A 65 11.39 13.49 2.83
C ASP A 65 12.53 12.56 2.39
N PRO A 66 13.04 12.67 1.15
CA PRO A 66 12.63 13.65 0.13
C PRO A 66 11.32 13.29 -0.61
N PRO A 67 10.60 14.27 -1.20
CA PRO A 67 9.27 14.09 -1.81
C PRO A 67 9.19 13.03 -2.92
N GLU A 68 10.31 12.71 -3.56
CA GLU A 68 10.45 11.62 -4.54
C GLU A 68 10.22 10.22 -3.94
N ASN A 69 10.26 10.09 -2.61
CA ASN A 69 9.97 8.82 -1.94
C ASN A 69 8.48 8.57 -1.75
N ARG A 70 7.63 9.59 -1.91
CA ARG A 70 6.17 9.44 -1.76
C ARG A 70 5.65 8.48 -2.82
N TRP A 71 5.08 7.36 -2.41
CA TRP A 71 4.55 6.40 -3.38
C TRP A 71 3.12 6.74 -3.77
N TYR A 72 2.25 6.86 -2.76
CA TYR A 72 0.82 7.09 -2.92
C TYR A 72 0.37 8.40 -2.27
N GLU A 73 -0.83 8.83 -2.62
CA GLU A 73 -1.56 9.88 -1.92
C GLU A 73 -2.90 9.38 -1.39
N GLU A 74 -3.40 10.07 -0.38
CA GLU A 74 -4.70 9.75 0.20
C GLU A 74 -5.83 10.24 -0.71
N LYS A 75 -6.82 9.39 -0.92
CA LYS A 75 -8.02 9.65 -1.70
C LYS A 75 -9.24 9.42 -0.82
N LYS A 76 -10.18 10.36 -0.85
CA LYS A 76 -11.52 10.16 -0.31
C LYS A 76 -12.34 9.38 -1.31
N VAL A 77 -13.06 8.37 -0.84
CA VAL A 77 -13.89 7.51 -1.67
C VAL A 77 -15.23 7.25 -0.99
N THR A 78 -16.26 7.03 -1.82
CA THR A 78 -17.55 6.50 -1.36
C THR A 78 -17.53 4.99 -1.53
N VAL A 79 -17.82 4.27 -0.44
CA VAL A 79 -17.89 2.81 -0.43
C VAL A 79 -19.34 2.37 -0.28
N VAL A 80 -19.79 1.50 -1.19
CA VAL A 80 -21.10 0.85 -1.10
C VAL A 80 -20.95 -0.48 -0.37
N LEU A 81 -21.56 -0.60 0.81
CA LEU A 81 -21.56 -1.81 1.62
C LEU A 81 -22.52 -2.87 1.06
N LEU A 82 -22.38 -4.12 1.52
CA LEU A 82 -23.21 -5.25 1.05
C LEU A 82 -24.71 -5.07 1.32
N ASN A 83 -25.06 -4.26 2.32
CA ASN A 83 -26.45 -3.92 2.64
C ASN A 83 -26.99 -2.74 1.80
N GLY A 84 -26.20 -2.23 0.85
CA GLY A 84 -26.54 -1.09 -0.01
C GLY A 84 -26.33 0.29 0.63
N SER A 85 -25.88 0.37 1.89
CA SER A 85 -25.55 1.66 2.50
C SER A 85 -24.22 2.20 1.97
N GLU A 86 -24.10 3.53 1.95
CA GLU A 86 -22.90 4.23 1.52
C GLU A 86 -22.18 4.83 2.72
N ILE A 87 -20.86 4.75 2.71
CA ILE A 87 -19.99 5.39 3.71
C ILE A 87 -18.87 6.15 2.99
N GLU A 88 -18.40 7.23 3.62
CA GLU A 88 -17.15 7.87 3.22
C GLU A 88 -15.98 7.13 3.87
N ALA A 89 -14.95 6.86 3.08
CA ALA A 89 -13.72 6.25 3.54
C ALA A 89 -12.50 6.91 2.89
N VAL A 90 -11.32 6.55 3.37
CA VAL A 90 -10.05 6.93 2.76
C VAL A 90 -9.35 5.70 2.21
N THR A 91 -8.64 5.89 1.10
CA THR A 91 -7.80 4.87 0.48
C THR A 91 -6.57 5.53 -0.16
N GLU A 92 -5.71 4.72 -0.73
CA GLU A 92 -4.46 5.09 -1.35
C GLU A 92 -4.56 4.98 -2.86
N GLY A 93 -4.19 6.05 -3.55
CA GLY A 93 -4.15 6.08 -5.00
C GLY A 93 -2.82 6.62 -5.52
N LEU A 94 -2.59 6.43 -6.82
CA LEU A 94 -1.50 7.13 -7.50
C LEU A 94 -1.69 8.64 -7.46
N ARG A 95 -0.57 9.36 -7.38
CA ARG A 95 -0.51 10.81 -7.63
C ARG A 95 -0.70 11.11 -9.10
N GLU A 96 -1.06 12.35 -9.38
CA GLU A 96 -1.17 12.86 -10.74
C GLU A 96 0.13 12.63 -11.52
N GLY A 97 0.01 12.07 -12.73
CA GLY A 97 1.14 11.82 -13.63
C GLY A 97 2.00 10.58 -13.32
N GLN A 98 1.73 9.84 -12.24
CA GLN A 98 2.43 8.56 -12.01
C GLN A 98 2.00 7.49 -13.02
N SER A 99 2.97 6.72 -13.50
CA SER A 99 2.71 5.63 -14.46
C SER A 99 2.24 4.35 -13.76
N PHE A 100 1.58 3.51 -14.56
CA PHE A 100 1.26 2.14 -14.23
C PHE A 100 1.33 1.30 -15.51
N ASP A 101 1.49 -0.01 -15.35
CA ASP A 101 1.75 -0.95 -16.43
C ASP A 101 0.49 -1.28 -17.24
N ARG A 102 -0.57 -1.71 -16.55
CA ARG A 102 -1.82 -2.17 -17.19
C ARG A 102 -3.04 -2.01 -16.29
N ILE A 103 -4.21 -1.92 -16.90
CA ILE A 103 -5.51 -1.98 -16.22
C ILE A 103 -5.92 -3.43 -15.98
N VAL A 104 -6.58 -3.68 -14.86
CA VAL A 104 -7.17 -4.97 -14.49
C VAL A 104 -8.57 -4.76 -13.91
N ASP A 105 -9.38 -5.83 -13.94
CA ASP A 105 -10.74 -5.85 -13.39
C ASP A 105 -10.71 -5.65 -11.87
N GLY A 106 -11.28 -4.52 -11.41
CA GLY A 106 -11.35 -4.17 -10.00
C GLY A 106 -12.33 -5.02 -9.20
N GLU A 107 -13.21 -5.79 -9.84
CA GLU A 107 -14.14 -6.69 -9.17
C GLU A 107 -13.65 -8.14 -9.14
N ARG A 108 -12.69 -8.49 -10.00
CA ARG A 108 -12.16 -9.85 -10.18
C ARG A 108 -10.64 -9.84 -10.29
N TYR A 109 -9.97 -9.73 -9.15
CA TYR A 109 -8.53 -9.75 -9.07
C TYR A 109 -8.03 -10.75 -8.02
N MET A 110 -6.80 -11.25 -8.21
CA MET A 110 -6.17 -12.17 -7.27
C MET A 110 -5.70 -11.43 -6.03
N THR A 111 -5.79 -12.05 -4.85
CA THR A 111 -5.32 -11.45 -3.60
C THR A 111 -3.83 -11.10 -3.62
N PHE A 112 -2.98 -11.95 -4.21
CA PHE A 112 -1.54 -11.77 -4.24
C PHE A 112 -1.02 -11.72 -5.67
N LEU A 113 -0.26 -10.68 -5.99
CA LEU A 113 0.47 -10.55 -7.25
C LEU A 113 1.90 -11.10 -7.17
N ASN A 114 2.48 -11.06 -5.96
CA ASN A 114 3.81 -11.58 -5.66
C ASN A 114 3.70 -12.96 -5.02
N ASP A 115 4.81 -13.70 -4.94
CA ASP A 115 4.87 -14.99 -4.24
C ASP A 115 4.39 -14.84 -2.77
N PRO A 116 3.28 -15.50 -2.38
CA PRO A 116 2.73 -15.40 -1.03
C PRO A 116 3.71 -15.91 0.05
N ALA A 117 4.56 -16.89 -0.26
CA ALA A 117 5.54 -17.42 0.70
C ALA A 117 6.62 -16.38 1.00
N LEU A 118 7.13 -15.72 -0.04
CA LEU A 118 8.08 -14.62 0.10
C LEU A 118 7.44 -13.44 0.84
N PHE A 119 6.23 -13.03 0.45
CA PHE A 119 5.48 -11.96 1.14
C PHE A 119 5.36 -12.23 2.63
N LYS A 120 4.94 -13.46 3.02
CA LYS A 120 4.80 -13.85 4.42
C LYS A 120 6.12 -13.79 5.17
N LYS A 121 7.21 -14.27 4.55
CA LYS A 121 8.56 -14.21 5.13
C LYS A 121 8.95 -12.76 5.45
N ILE A 122 8.83 -11.87 4.46
CA ILE A 122 9.19 -10.45 4.59
C ILE A 122 8.34 -9.76 5.65
N ALA A 123 7.03 -10.02 5.68
CA ALA A 123 6.14 -9.44 6.68
C ALA A 123 6.50 -9.87 8.11
N THR A 124 6.92 -11.12 8.30
CA THR A 124 7.41 -11.61 9.59
C THR A 124 8.72 -10.91 9.97
N GLU A 125 9.71 -10.86 9.06
CA GLU A 125 11.01 -10.20 9.31
C GLU A 125 10.82 -8.72 9.67
N ALA A 126 10.02 -7.98 8.89
CA ALA A 126 9.71 -6.58 9.15
C ALA A 126 9.01 -6.36 10.51
N ARG A 127 8.13 -7.29 10.91
CA ARG A 127 7.48 -7.25 12.22
C ARG A 127 8.47 -7.47 13.35
N GLU A 128 9.35 -8.45 13.22
CA GLU A 128 10.38 -8.75 14.22
C GLU A 128 11.36 -7.57 14.39
N ASP A 129 11.80 -6.97 13.29
CA ASP A 129 12.66 -5.79 13.30
C ASP A 129 11.98 -4.59 13.98
N TYR A 130 10.71 -4.32 13.67
CA TYR A 130 9.94 -3.26 14.32
C TYR A 130 9.83 -3.47 15.83
N LEU A 131 9.50 -4.68 16.27
CA LEU A 131 9.39 -5.02 17.69
C LEU A 131 10.74 -4.88 18.42
N ARG A 132 11.85 -5.24 17.76
CA ARG A 132 13.20 -5.06 18.29
C ARG A 132 13.53 -3.58 18.50
N GLN A 133 13.31 -2.75 17.47
CA GLN A 133 13.55 -1.31 17.55
C GLN A 133 12.69 -0.65 18.63
N LEU A 134 11.43 -1.09 18.78
CA LEU A 134 10.56 -0.59 19.83
C LEU A 134 11.09 -0.93 21.22
N ALA A 135 11.53 -2.18 21.44
CA ALA A 135 12.14 -2.60 22.70
C ALA A 135 13.39 -1.78 23.03
N GLU A 136 14.29 -1.58 22.06
CA GLU A 136 15.50 -0.77 22.20
C GLU A 136 15.17 0.69 22.56
N SER A 137 14.20 1.30 21.88
CA SER A 137 13.77 2.68 22.16
C SER A 137 13.17 2.87 23.56
N GLN A 138 12.65 1.78 24.16
CA GLN A 138 12.05 1.76 25.48
C GLN A 138 13.00 1.22 26.57
N GLY A 139 14.25 0.89 26.22
CA GLY A 139 15.22 0.32 27.16
C GLY A 139 14.87 -1.09 27.64
N LEU A 140 14.02 -1.81 26.91
CA LEU A 140 13.66 -3.19 27.22
C LEU A 140 14.72 -4.15 26.65
N PRO A 141 15.06 -5.24 27.36
CA PRO A 141 16.05 -6.20 26.87
C PRO A 141 15.56 -6.88 25.59
N THR A 142 16.39 -6.85 24.55
CA THR A 142 16.22 -7.66 23.35
C THR A 142 16.87 -9.03 23.61
N SER A 143 16.04 -10.08 23.58
CA SER A 143 16.45 -11.48 23.81
C SER A 143 17.15 -12.08 22.60
#